data_AF-A0A3M1CKT3-F1
#
_entry.id   AF-A0A3M1CKT3-F1
#
_cell.length_a   1.000
_cell.length_b   1.000
_cell.length_c   1.000
_cell.angle_alpha   90.00
_cell.angle_beta   90.00
_cell.angle_gamma   90.00
#
_symmetry.space_group_name_H-M   'P 1'
#
loop_
_entity.id
_entity.type
_entity.pdbx_description
1 polymer ?
#
loop_
_entity_poly.entity_id
_entity_poly.type
_entity_poly.pdbx_seq_one_letter_code
_entity_poly.pdbx_strand_id
1 'polypeptide(L)'
;MAKHAAADAERKAVSKPSRRRRPVPWPEVARLLAAGLTEAEVAELVGCEVRTLRARITRWGGLEQVVARYREECAENPRETYRRLVELVYAHLERQVRSGNLRVLLWVADRLKLVRPVEADNEPDPLEERLAALAEDDEDFDHDGP
;
A
#
# COMPACT_ATOMS: atom_id res chain seq x y z
N MET A 1 -60.70 18.32 -14.00
CA MET A 1 -59.78 17.20 -14.26
C MET A 1 -58.34 17.71 -14.24
N ALA A 2 -57.71 17.74 -13.06
CA ALA A 2 -56.36 18.28 -12.87
C ALA A 2 -55.61 17.47 -11.80
N LYS A 3 -55.22 16.24 -12.12
CA LYS A 3 -54.57 15.31 -11.17
C LYS A 3 -53.38 14.53 -11.74
N HIS A 4 -52.68 15.04 -12.76
CA HIS A 4 -51.52 14.33 -13.35
C HIS A 4 -50.23 15.15 -13.49
N ALA A 5 -50.04 16.25 -12.76
CA ALA A 5 -48.83 17.08 -12.88
C ALA A 5 -47.85 16.99 -11.69
N ALA A 6 -48.01 16.05 -10.76
CA ALA A 6 -47.29 16.06 -9.47
C ALA A 6 -46.53 14.77 -9.13
N ALA A 7 -46.17 13.94 -10.12
CA ALA A 7 -45.57 12.62 -9.86
C ALA A 7 -44.13 12.42 -10.40
N ASP A 8 -43.50 13.44 -10.98
CA ASP A 8 -42.13 13.32 -11.54
C ASP A 8 -41.05 14.12 -10.80
N ALA A 9 -41.38 14.77 -9.68
CA ALA A 9 -40.42 15.57 -8.91
C ALA A 9 -39.68 14.77 -7.80
N GLU A 10 -39.99 13.49 -7.62
CA GLU A 10 -39.48 12.66 -6.51
C GLU A 10 -38.46 11.58 -6.89
N ARG A 11 -37.79 11.71 -8.05
CA ARG A 11 -36.49 11.05 -8.23
C ARG A 11 -35.43 11.83 -7.47
N LYS A 12 -35.49 11.64 -6.14
CA LYS A 12 -34.49 11.97 -5.14
C LYS A 12 -33.10 12.02 -5.78
N ALA A 13 -32.57 13.24 -5.82
CA ALA A 13 -31.14 13.48 -5.87
C ALA A 13 -30.46 12.51 -4.90
N VAL A 14 -29.81 11.50 -5.45
CA VAL A 14 -28.74 10.78 -4.77
C VAL A 14 -27.67 11.83 -4.57
N SER A 15 -27.78 12.51 -3.44
CA SER A 15 -26.75 13.37 -2.86
C SER A 15 -25.46 12.57 -2.91
N LYS A 16 -24.61 12.89 -3.90
CA LYS A 16 -23.23 12.40 -3.93
C LYS A 16 -22.66 12.74 -2.55
N PRO A 17 -22.11 11.76 -1.80
CA PRO A 17 -21.50 12.07 -0.52
C PRO A 17 -20.48 13.17 -0.77
N SER A 18 -20.66 14.31 -0.11
CA SER A 18 -19.71 15.40 -0.19
C SER A 18 -18.39 14.84 0.33
N ARG A 19 -17.51 14.45 -0.60
CA ARG A 19 -16.17 13.98 -0.29
C ARG A 19 -15.51 15.13 0.47
N ARG A 20 -15.52 15.06 1.80
CA ARG A 20 -14.80 15.98 2.67
C ARG A 20 -13.42 16.10 2.06
N ARG A 21 -13.07 17.31 1.63
CA ARG A 21 -11.81 17.57 0.91
C ARG A 21 -10.69 17.21 1.88
N ARG A 22 -10.14 15.99 1.76
CA ARG A 22 -8.97 15.62 2.54
C ARG A 22 -7.87 16.64 2.24
N PRO A 23 -7.20 17.19 3.26
CA PRO A 23 -6.04 18.04 3.05
C PRO A 23 -4.98 17.23 2.29
N VAL A 24 -4.33 17.87 1.33
CA VAL A 24 -3.22 17.23 0.61
C VAL A 24 -2.03 17.16 1.56
N PRO A 25 -1.40 15.99 1.75
CA PRO A 25 -0.15 15.89 2.46
C PRO A 25 0.99 16.47 1.61
N TRP A 26 1.19 17.80 1.67
CA TRP A 26 2.21 18.48 0.85
C TRP A 26 3.64 17.97 1.02
N PRO A 27 4.12 17.65 2.24
CA PRO A 27 5.44 17.04 2.40
C PRO A 27 5.59 15.73 1.64
N GLU A 28 4.53 14.89 1.67
CA GLU A 28 4.49 13.62 0.96
C GLU A 28 4.47 13.83 -0.56
N VAL A 29 3.64 14.76 -1.06
CA VAL A 29 3.60 15.13 -2.48
C VAL A 29 4.96 15.62 -2.97
N ALA A 30 5.61 16.50 -2.22
CA ALA A 30 6.93 17.01 -2.58
C ALA A 30 7.97 15.88 -2.59
N ARG A 31 7.95 15.00 -1.59
CA ARG A 31 8.82 13.83 -1.53
C ARG A 31 8.64 12.89 -2.73
N LEU A 32 7.41 12.58 -3.11
CA LEU A 32 7.11 11.70 -4.25
C LEU A 32 7.47 12.33 -5.61
N LEU A 33 7.24 13.64 -5.78
CA LEU A 33 7.68 14.35 -6.98
C LEU A 33 9.20 14.49 -7.05
N ALA A 34 9.86 14.72 -5.91
CA ALA A 34 11.30 14.70 -5.81
C ALA A 34 11.85 13.31 -6.13
N ALA A 35 11.14 12.25 -5.71
CA ALA A 35 11.46 10.86 -6.02
C ALA A 35 11.44 10.58 -7.53
N GLY A 36 10.63 11.30 -8.31
CA GLY A 36 10.56 11.21 -9.77
C GLY A 36 9.23 10.68 -10.29
N LEU A 37 8.22 10.52 -9.41
CA LEU A 37 6.88 10.15 -9.82
C LEU A 37 6.22 11.29 -10.60
N THR A 38 5.35 10.92 -11.54
CA THR A 38 4.50 11.87 -12.26
C THR A 38 3.36 12.36 -11.37
N GLU A 39 2.80 13.53 -11.67
CA GLU A 39 1.63 14.05 -10.94
C GLU A 39 0.44 13.09 -10.96
N ALA A 40 0.30 12.30 -12.04
CA ALA A 40 -0.77 11.31 -12.15
C ALA A 40 -0.60 10.19 -11.11
N GLU A 41 0.61 9.67 -10.97
CA GLU A 41 0.94 8.62 -9.99
C GLU A 41 0.84 9.14 -8.56
N VAL A 42 1.31 10.37 -8.31
CA VAL A 42 1.18 11.01 -6.99
C VAL A 42 -0.29 11.21 -6.64
N ALA A 43 -1.14 11.62 -7.58
CA ALA A 43 -2.57 11.79 -7.35
C ALA A 43 -3.25 10.47 -6.98
N GLU A 44 -2.90 9.37 -7.66
CA GLU A 44 -3.38 8.02 -7.35
C GLU A 44 -2.98 7.59 -5.93
N LEU A 45 -1.70 7.76 -5.56
CA LEU A 45 -1.19 7.39 -4.23
C LEU A 45 -1.84 8.21 -3.10
N VAL A 46 -2.04 9.52 -3.33
CA VAL A 46 -2.66 10.43 -2.35
C VAL A 46 -4.18 10.31 -2.32
N GLY A 47 -4.78 9.55 -3.24
CA GLY A 47 -6.23 9.33 -3.32
C GLY A 47 -7.00 10.57 -3.76
N CYS A 48 -6.46 11.33 -4.73
CA CYS A 48 -7.10 12.52 -5.29
C CYS A 48 -7.08 12.52 -6.82
N GLU A 49 -7.92 13.35 -7.44
CA GLU A 49 -7.92 13.48 -8.91
C GLU A 49 -6.72 14.33 -9.37
N VAL A 50 -6.08 13.93 -10.47
CA VAL A 50 -4.91 14.63 -11.05
C VAL A 50 -5.18 16.12 -11.29
N ARG A 51 -6.37 16.46 -11.82
CA ARG A 51 -6.80 17.86 -12.01
C ARG A 51 -6.90 18.62 -10.69
N THR A 52 -7.39 17.95 -9.64
CA THR A 52 -7.47 18.53 -8.29
C THR A 52 -6.07 18.74 -7.72
N LEU A 53 -5.17 17.78 -7.90
CA LEU A 53 -3.78 17.90 -7.46
C LEU A 53 -3.10 19.08 -8.16
N ARG A 54 -3.14 19.15 -9.49
CA ARG A 54 -2.59 20.27 -10.28
C ARG A 54 -3.10 21.63 -9.82
N ALA A 55 -4.42 21.78 -9.71
CA ALA A 55 -5.02 23.04 -9.27
C ALA A 55 -4.57 23.45 -7.86
N ARG A 56 -4.33 22.48 -6.97
CA ARG A 56 -3.80 22.73 -5.63
C ARG A 56 -2.30 23.05 -5.65
N ILE A 57 -1.51 22.40 -6.51
CA ILE A 57 -0.07 22.67 -6.70
C ILE A 57 0.12 24.12 -7.14
N THR A 58 -0.61 24.54 -8.17
CA THR A 58 -0.56 25.92 -8.68
C THR A 58 -0.94 26.95 -7.61
N ARG A 59 -1.88 26.60 -6.72
CA ARG A 59 -2.34 27.49 -5.65
C ARG A 59 -1.40 27.56 -4.45
N TRP A 60 -0.68 26.48 -4.16
CA TRP A 60 0.24 26.43 -3.02
C TRP A 60 1.45 27.33 -3.25
N GLY A 61 2.00 27.31 -4.47
CA GLY A 61 3.24 28.02 -4.80
C GLY A 61 4.45 27.39 -4.08
N GLY A 62 5.63 27.48 -4.67
CA GLY A 62 6.88 27.00 -4.03
C GLY A 62 7.08 25.48 -3.97
N LEU A 63 6.19 24.67 -4.56
CA LEU A 63 6.42 23.21 -4.64
C LEU A 63 7.70 22.85 -5.37
N GLU A 64 8.01 23.58 -6.43
CA GLU A 64 9.23 23.37 -7.21
C GLU A 64 10.48 23.60 -6.35
N GLN A 65 10.47 24.61 -5.48
CA GLN A 65 11.60 24.91 -4.58
C GLN A 65 11.77 23.82 -3.53
N VAL A 66 10.67 23.32 -2.96
CA VAL A 66 10.70 22.22 -1.99
C VAL A 66 11.16 20.93 -2.66
N VAL A 67 10.67 20.63 -3.88
CA VAL A 67 11.11 19.47 -4.67
C VAL A 67 12.59 19.57 -5.03
N ALA A 68 13.07 20.75 -5.44
CA ALA A 68 14.48 20.99 -5.74
C ALA A 68 15.37 20.74 -4.52
N ARG A 69 14.97 21.31 -3.37
CA ARG A 69 15.68 21.08 -2.10
C ARG A 69 15.74 19.60 -1.72
N TYR A 70 14.64 18.85 -1.84
CA TYR A 70 14.67 17.41 -1.60
C TYR A 70 15.62 16.67 -2.55
N ARG A 71 15.73 17.11 -3.81
CA ARG A 71 16.66 16.50 -4.77
C ARG A 71 18.12 16.81 -4.43
N GLU A 72 18.42 18.02 -4.01
CA GLU A 72 19.77 18.43 -3.54
C GLU A 72 20.16 17.66 -2.28
N GLU A 73 19.30 17.63 -1.26
CA GLU A 73 19.53 16.88 -0.01
C GLU A 73 19.76 15.37 -0.28
N CYS A 74 19.05 14.79 -1.25
CA CYS A 74 19.28 13.41 -1.67
C CYS A 74 20.63 13.25 -2.39
N ALA A 75 20.98 14.16 -3.29
CA ALA A 75 22.22 14.08 -4.07
C ALA A 75 23.47 14.18 -3.19
N GLU A 76 23.40 14.98 -2.13
CA GLU A 76 24.52 15.18 -1.19
C GLU A 76 24.67 14.03 -0.18
N ASN A 77 23.62 13.22 0.03
CA ASN A 77 23.62 12.17 1.04
C ASN A 77 23.28 10.78 0.47
N PRO A 78 24.25 9.85 0.40
CA PRO A 78 24.03 8.48 -0.08
C PRO A 78 22.93 7.73 0.66
N ARG A 79 22.73 8.00 1.97
CA ARG A 79 21.66 7.36 2.75
C ARG A 79 20.28 7.85 2.35
N GLU A 80 20.15 9.14 2.04
CA GLU A 80 18.89 9.71 1.55
C GLU A 80 18.61 9.29 0.11
N THR A 81 19.63 9.18 -0.74
CA THR A 81 19.50 8.55 -2.06
C THR A 81 19.00 7.11 -1.96
N TYR A 82 19.58 6.30 -1.06
CA TYR A 82 19.11 4.93 -0.83
C TYR A 82 17.66 4.90 -0.34
N ARG A 83 17.32 5.75 0.64
CA ARG A 83 15.94 5.88 1.16
C ARG A 83 14.95 6.23 0.04
N ARG A 84 15.29 7.19 -0.81
CA ARG A 84 14.48 7.59 -1.97
C ARG A 84 14.28 6.44 -2.95
N LEU A 85 15.34 5.67 -3.25
CA LEU A 85 15.23 4.50 -4.13
C LEU A 85 14.33 3.41 -3.52
N VAL A 86 14.44 3.18 -2.22
CA VAL A 86 13.56 2.26 -1.48
C VAL A 86 12.11 2.72 -1.59
N GLU A 87 11.82 4.00 -1.35
CA GLU A 87 10.47 4.57 -1.46
C GLU A 87 9.90 4.44 -2.88
N LEU A 88 10.71 4.68 -3.92
CA LEU A 88 10.33 4.46 -5.32
C LEU A 88 9.95 3.01 -5.60
N VAL A 89 10.80 2.08 -5.16
CA VAL A 89 10.59 0.65 -5.35
C VAL A 89 9.31 0.21 -4.63
N TYR A 90 9.09 0.65 -3.39
CA TYR A 90 7.86 0.35 -2.65
C TYR A 90 6.62 0.89 -3.34
N ALA A 91 6.62 2.15 -3.80
CA ALA A 91 5.49 2.73 -4.50
C ALA A 91 5.16 1.97 -5.80
N HIS A 92 6.18 1.55 -6.55
CA HIS A 92 5.99 0.72 -7.74
C HIS A 92 5.46 -0.67 -7.42
N LEU A 93 6.04 -1.35 -6.41
CA LEU A 93 5.57 -2.66 -5.98
C LEU A 93 4.12 -2.60 -5.51
N GLU A 94 3.75 -1.62 -4.69
CA GLU A 94 2.38 -1.43 -4.22
C GLU A 94 1.39 -1.26 -5.38
N ARG A 95 1.76 -0.46 -6.40
CA ARG A 95 0.94 -0.30 -7.61
C ARG A 95 0.76 -1.61 -8.36
N GLN A 96 1.82 -2.38 -8.56
CA GLN A 96 1.77 -3.67 -9.25
C GLN A 96 0.94 -4.72 -8.47
N VAL A 97 1.01 -4.67 -7.13
CA VAL A 97 0.18 -5.50 -6.25
C VAL A 97 -1.30 -5.13 -6.40
N ARG A 98 -1.63 -3.83 -6.34
CA ARG A 98 -3.01 -3.34 -6.51
C ARG A 98 -3.59 -3.61 -7.89
N SER A 99 -2.77 -3.63 -8.94
CA SER A 99 -3.20 -3.97 -10.30
C SER A 99 -3.40 -5.47 -10.52
N GLY A 100 -3.06 -6.31 -9.54
CA GLY A 100 -3.19 -7.77 -9.65
C GLY A 100 -2.11 -8.40 -10.52
N ASN A 101 -0.93 -7.78 -10.65
CA ASN A 101 0.17 -8.35 -11.40
C ASN A 101 0.73 -9.60 -10.68
N LEU A 102 0.24 -10.77 -11.09
CA LEU A 102 0.57 -12.05 -10.46
C LEU A 102 2.07 -12.33 -10.41
N ARG A 103 2.84 -11.93 -11.43
CA ARG A 103 4.30 -12.14 -11.45
C ARG A 103 4.99 -11.35 -10.34
N VAL A 104 4.60 -10.10 -10.12
CA VAL A 104 5.16 -9.26 -9.05
C VAL A 104 4.70 -9.78 -7.68
N LEU A 105 3.44 -10.17 -7.55
CA LEU A 105 2.91 -10.78 -6.33
C LEU A 105 3.69 -12.02 -5.93
N LEU A 106 3.89 -12.96 -6.86
CA LEU A 106 4.67 -14.19 -6.62
C LEU A 106 6.13 -13.87 -6.29
N TRP A 107 6.74 -12.91 -6.99
CA TRP A 107 8.11 -12.49 -6.70
C TRP A 107 8.26 -11.85 -5.31
N VAL A 108 7.33 -10.98 -4.90
CA VAL A 108 7.32 -10.39 -3.55
C VAL A 108 7.11 -11.48 -2.51
N ALA A 109 6.18 -12.39 -2.75
CA ALA A 109 5.84 -13.45 -1.82
C ALA A 109 6.98 -14.48 -1.68
N ASP A 110 7.74 -14.76 -2.73
CA ASP A 110 9.01 -15.51 -2.68
C ASP A 110 10.06 -14.79 -1.83
N ARG A 111 10.28 -13.49 -2.07
CA ARG A 111 11.29 -12.69 -1.34
C ARG A 111 10.99 -12.51 0.14
N LEU A 112 9.70 -12.40 0.48
CA LEU A 112 9.23 -12.34 1.86
C LEU A 112 9.07 -13.74 2.49
N LYS A 113 9.37 -14.81 1.74
CA LYS A 113 9.17 -16.21 2.14
C LYS A 113 7.74 -16.49 2.62
N LEU A 114 6.76 -15.81 2.02
CA LEU A 114 5.32 -15.96 2.30
C LEU A 114 4.74 -17.15 1.55
N VAL A 115 5.29 -17.49 0.38
CA VAL A 115 5.00 -18.75 -0.30
C VAL A 115 6.00 -19.76 0.22
N ARG A 116 5.52 -20.73 1.00
CA ARG A 116 6.26 -22.00 1.10
C ARG A 116 6.20 -22.64 -0.28
N PRO A 117 7.32 -23.04 -0.89
CA PRO A 117 7.25 -23.84 -2.10
C PRO A 117 6.34 -25.05 -1.80
N VAL A 118 5.48 -25.43 -2.74
CA VAL A 118 4.56 -26.58 -2.60
C VAL A 118 5.32 -27.88 -2.25
N GLU A 119 6.63 -27.88 -2.47
CA GLU A 119 7.56 -28.95 -2.07
C GLU A 119 7.74 -29.09 -0.54
N ALA A 120 7.35 -28.08 0.26
CA ALA A 120 7.44 -28.09 1.72
C ALA A 120 6.24 -28.79 2.41
N ASP A 121 5.28 -29.32 1.66
CA ASP A 121 4.24 -30.21 2.22
C ASP A 121 4.82 -31.58 2.66
N ASN A 122 6.10 -31.87 2.34
CA ASN A 122 6.78 -33.11 2.74
C ASN A 122 7.90 -32.91 3.77
N GLU A 123 8.18 -31.68 4.22
CA GLU A 123 9.08 -31.46 5.35
C GLU A 123 8.23 -31.40 6.62
N PRO A 124 8.42 -32.33 7.58
CA PRO A 124 7.69 -32.29 8.84
C PRO A 124 7.94 -30.95 9.53
N ASP A 125 6.87 -30.33 10.04
CA ASP A 125 7.00 -29.07 10.76
C ASP A 125 7.90 -29.33 11.97
N PRO A 126 9.01 -28.59 12.17
CA PRO A 126 9.86 -28.74 13.35
C PRO A 126 9.09 -28.51 14.67
N LEU A 127 7.92 -27.88 14.61
CA LEU A 127 6.99 -27.80 15.72
C LEU A 127 6.24 -29.11 15.95
N GLU A 128 5.80 -29.80 14.90
CA GLU A 128 5.16 -31.13 14.99
C GLU A 128 6.14 -32.19 15.49
N GLU A 129 7.40 -32.19 15.03
CA GLU A 129 8.42 -33.10 15.57
C GLU A 129 8.69 -32.86 17.06
N ARG A 130 8.74 -31.59 17.49
CA ARG A 130 8.91 -31.26 18.91
C ARG A 130 7.71 -31.67 19.74
N LEU A 131 6.49 -31.52 19.21
CA LEU A 131 5.27 -31.95 19.89
C LEU A 131 5.14 -33.47 19.94
N ALA A 132 5.56 -34.18 18.88
CA ALA A 132 5.60 -35.64 18.85
C ALA A 132 6.63 -36.18 19.85
N ALA A 133 7.83 -35.60 19.91
CA ALA A 133 8.85 -35.99 20.90
C ALA A 133 8.40 -35.72 22.35
N LEU A 134 7.71 -34.60 22.59
CA LEU A 134 7.11 -34.30 23.90
C LEU A 134 5.98 -35.26 24.26
N ALA A 135 5.21 -35.74 23.28
CA ALA A 135 4.15 -36.72 23.51
C ALA A 135 4.68 -38.13 23.79
N GLU A 136 5.79 -38.53 23.16
CA GLU A 136 6.48 -39.80 23.48
C GLU A 136 7.07 -39.79 24.88
N ASP A 137 7.62 -38.65 25.34
CA ASP A 137 8.16 -38.50 26.70
C ASP A 137 7.04 -38.53 27.79
N ASP A 138 5.81 -38.12 27.46
CA ASP A 138 4.66 -38.15 28.39
C ASP A 138 4.08 -39.57 28.55
N GLU A 139 4.20 -40.46 27.54
CA GLU A 139 3.73 -41.86 27.63
C GLU A 139 4.56 -42.72 28.60
N ASP A 140 5.84 -42.39 28.79
CA ASP A 140 6.74 -43.09 29.73
C ASP A 140 6.54 -42.68 31.20
N PHE A 141 5.82 -41.58 31.49
CA PHE A 141 5.55 -41.13 32.86
C PHE A 141 4.33 -41.80 33.53
N ASP A 142 3.44 -42.45 32.76
CA ASP A 142 2.21 -43.08 33.27
C ASP A 142 2.39 -44.56 33.66
N HIS A 143 3.62 -45.11 33.59
CA HIS A 143 3.89 -46.53 33.86
C HIS A 143 4.62 -46.90 35.16
N ASP A 144 4.98 -45.93 36.02
CA ASP A 144 5.54 -46.23 37.34
C ASP A 144 4.58 -45.83 38.48
N GLY A 145 3.58 -46.68 38.71
CA GLY A 145 2.75 -46.64 39.92
C GLY A 145 2.67 -48.02 40.60
N PRO A 146 3.49 -48.30 41.62
CA PRO A 146 3.17 -49.25 42.68
C PRO A 146 2.39 -48.61 43.85
#